data_AF-A0A1V0HUY5-F1
#
_entry.id   AF-A0A1V0HUY5-F1
#
_cell.length_a   1.000
_cell.length_b   1.000
_cell.length_c   1.000
_cell.angle_alpha   90.00
_cell.angle_beta   90.00
_cell.angle_gamma   90.00
#
_symmetry.space_group_name_H-M   'P 1'
#
loop_
_entity.id
_entity.type
_entity.pdbx_description
1 polymer ?
#
loop_
_entity_poly.entity_id
_entity_poly.type
_entity_poly.pdbx_seq_one_letter_code
_entity_poly.pdbx_strand_id
1 'polypeptide(L)'
;MQRDDDVREAEFASRLMHAADYEFGLLAQFIVEALTRALRADGLEACLSSRKHFAEVYHMRTAVGPGLNPFLAEDFRRIDPRQCFDDGDEDA
;
A
#
# COMPACT_ATOMS: atom_id res chain seq x y z
N MET A 1 -7.55 -19.03 -7.51
CA MET A 1 -7.85 -17.89 -8.39
C MET A 1 -7.84 -16.66 -7.50
N GLN A 2 -6.73 -15.92 -7.48
CA GLN A 2 -6.66 -14.65 -6.77
C GLN A 2 -7.63 -13.71 -7.51
N ARG A 3 -8.71 -13.24 -6.87
CA ARG A 3 -9.44 -12.09 -7.42
C ARG A 3 -8.42 -10.95 -7.42
N ASP A 4 -8.12 -10.41 -8.60
CA ASP A 4 -7.43 -9.13 -8.68
C ASP A 4 -8.34 -8.13 -7.98
N ASP A 5 -7.96 -7.71 -6.78
CA ASP A 5 -8.71 -6.73 -6.00
C ASP A 5 -8.53 -5.37 -6.67
N ASP A 6 -9.53 -5.04 -7.47
CA ASP A 6 -9.61 -3.84 -8.30
C ASP A 6 -9.57 -2.58 -7.41
N VAL A 7 -8.78 -1.58 -7.81
CA VAL A 7 -8.67 -0.32 -7.08
C VAL A 7 -9.99 0.46 -6.98
N ARG A 8 -10.99 0.10 -7.80
CA ARG A 8 -12.33 0.69 -7.79
C ARG A 8 -13.23 0.15 -6.69
N GLU A 9 -12.82 -0.90 -5.99
CA GLU A 9 -13.61 -1.53 -4.94
C GLU A 9 -13.53 -0.76 -3.60
N ALA A 10 -14.63 -0.76 -2.85
CA ALA A 10 -14.68 -0.11 -1.53
C ALA A 10 -13.71 -0.74 -0.52
N GLU A 11 -13.44 -2.04 -0.67
CA GLU A 11 -12.43 -2.73 0.14
C GLU A 11 -11.03 -2.18 -0.10
N PHE A 12 -10.68 -1.91 -1.37
CA PHE A 12 -9.40 -1.29 -1.70
C PHE A 12 -9.28 0.10 -1.06
N ALA A 13 -10.32 0.93 -1.17
CA ALA A 13 -10.35 2.24 -0.52
C ALA A 13 -10.15 2.11 1.00
N SER A 14 -10.76 1.12 1.63
CA SER A 14 -10.59 0.83 3.06
C SER A 14 -9.15 0.43 3.42
N ARG A 15 -8.51 -0.40 2.60
CA ARG A 15 -7.11 -0.80 2.77
C ARG A 15 -6.16 0.38 2.59
N LEU A 16 -6.42 1.23 1.60
CA LEU A 16 -5.61 2.43 1.35
C LEU A 16 -5.72 3.44 2.50
N MET A 17 -6.93 3.72 2.99
CA MET A 17 -7.13 4.59 4.16
C MET A 17 -6.43 4.02 5.40
N HIS A 18 -6.57 2.71 5.63
CA HIS A 18 -5.93 2.04 6.76
C HIS A 18 -4.40 2.08 6.65
N ALA A 19 -3.82 1.73 5.49
CA ALA A 19 -2.38 1.76 5.26
C ALA A 19 -1.76 3.16 5.48
N ALA A 20 -2.52 4.20 5.15
CA ALA A 20 -2.14 5.59 5.35
C ALA A 20 -2.42 6.12 6.77
N ASP A 21 -2.83 5.25 7.70
CA ASP A 21 -3.23 5.66 9.06
C ASP A 21 -4.25 6.81 9.06
N TYR A 22 -5.12 6.83 8.04
CA TYR A 22 -6.11 7.88 7.79
C TYR A 22 -5.53 9.29 7.58
N GLU A 23 -4.23 9.44 7.38
CA GLU A 23 -3.58 10.69 7.03
C GLU A 23 -3.68 10.95 5.52
N PHE A 24 -4.41 12.01 5.14
CA PHE A 24 -4.63 12.34 3.73
C PHE A 24 -3.32 12.55 2.95
N GLY A 25 -2.31 13.15 3.58
CA GLY A 25 -1.00 13.37 2.97
C GLY A 25 -0.30 12.06 2.60
N LEU A 26 -0.27 11.10 3.52
CA LEU A 26 0.32 9.78 3.30
C LEU A 26 -0.49 8.96 2.27
N LEU A 27 -1.82 9.07 2.31
CA LEU A 27 -2.69 8.46 1.32
C LEU A 27 -2.37 8.96 -0.10
N ALA A 28 -2.27 10.28 -0.27
CA ALA A 28 -1.92 10.88 -1.55
C ALA A 28 -0.52 10.43 -2.03
N GLN A 29 0.42 10.32 -1.09
CA GLN A 29 1.77 9.84 -1.38
C GLN A 29 1.78 8.39 -1.90
N PHE A 30 1.00 7.49 -1.29
CA PHE A 30 0.84 6.12 -1.79
C PHE A 30 0.32 6.08 -3.23
N ILE A 31 -0.68 6.90 -3.55
CA ILE A 31 -1.25 6.96 -4.91
C ILE A 31 -0.20 7.41 -5.93
N VAL A 32 0.49 8.52 -5.63
CA VAL A 32 1.50 9.09 -6.55
C VAL A 32 2.66 8.10 -6.76
N GLU A 33 3.12 7.42 -5.71
CA GLU A 33 4.20 6.45 -5.81
C GLU A 33 3.78 5.20 -6.57
N ALA A 34 2.59 4.67 -6.31
CA ALA A 34 2.06 3.53 -7.05
C ALA A 34 1.90 3.86 -8.55
N LEU A 35 1.38 5.04 -8.87
CA LEU A 35 1.26 5.53 -10.25
C LEU A 35 2.62 5.68 -10.92
N THR A 36 3.59 6.29 -10.21
CA THR A 36 4.95 6.49 -10.73
C THR A 36 5.60 5.15 -11.07
N ARG A 37 5.39 4.13 -10.23
CA ARG A 37 5.89 2.77 -10.50
C ARG A 37 5.22 2.14 -11.71
N ALA A 38 3.89 2.23 -11.81
CA ALA A 38 3.15 1.71 -12.96
C ALA A 38 3.63 2.37 -14.27
N LEU A 39 3.75 3.70 -14.30
CA LEU A 39 4.24 4.44 -15.46
C LEU A 39 5.69 4.07 -15.82
N ARG A 40 6.56 3.79 -14.83
CA ARG A 40 7.93 3.35 -15.09
C ARG A 40 8.01 1.93 -15.65
N ALA A 41 7.09 1.05 -15.25
CA ALA A 41 7.05 -0.33 -15.70
C ALA A 41 6.45 -0.46 -17.10
N ASP A 42 5.30 0.19 -17.33
CA ASP A 42 4.44 -0.06 -18.50
C ASP A 42 4.31 1.16 -19.43
N GLY A 43 4.93 2.29 -19.10
CA GLY A 43 4.86 3.53 -19.89
C GLY A 43 3.52 4.26 -19.73
N LEU A 44 3.13 5.06 -20.72
CA LEU A 44 1.89 5.86 -20.65
C LEU A 44 0.61 5.04 -20.74
N GLU A 45 0.70 3.78 -21.18
CA GLU A 45 -0.42 2.84 -21.21
C GLU A 45 -0.62 2.13 -19.85
N ALA A 46 0.16 2.50 -18.83
CA ALA A 46 0.07 1.90 -17.50
C ALA A 46 -1.33 2.07 -16.90
N CYS A 47 -1.81 0.99 -16.29
CA CYS A 47 -3.10 0.97 -15.60
C CYS A 47 -2.91 0.56 -14.14
N LEU A 48 -3.32 1.42 -13.22
CA LEU A 48 -3.42 1.12 -11.79
C LEU A 48 -4.65 0.25 -11.49
N SER A 49 -4.87 -0.84 -12.22
CA SER A 49 -6.05 -1.69 -12.03
C SER A 49 -5.96 -2.57 -10.79
N SER A 50 -4.76 -2.97 -10.39
CA SER A 50 -4.51 -3.91 -9.28
C SER A 50 -3.83 -3.23 -8.09
N ARG A 51 -4.15 -3.71 -6.88
CA ARG A 51 -3.47 -3.30 -5.64
C ARG A 51 -1.98 -3.66 -5.56
N LYS A 52 -1.43 -4.40 -6.54
CA LYS A 52 -0.02 -4.84 -6.56
C LYS A 52 0.98 -3.69 -6.37
N HIS A 53 0.82 -2.58 -7.09
CA HIS A 53 1.74 -1.45 -6.97
C HIS A 53 1.68 -0.81 -5.59
N PHE A 54 0.51 -0.78 -4.95
CA PHE A 54 0.36 -0.27 -3.58
C PHE A 54 1.02 -1.18 -2.56
N ALA A 55 0.88 -2.51 -2.72
CA ALA A 55 1.56 -3.48 -1.88
C ALA A 55 3.09 -3.32 -1.95
N GLU A 56 3.63 -3.13 -3.15
CA GLU A 56 5.07 -2.89 -3.35
C GLU A 56 5.54 -1.59 -2.70
N VAL A 57 4.79 -0.49 -2.89
CA VAL A 57 5.11 0.81 -2.26
C VAL A 57 5.11 0.68 -0.75
N TYR A 58 4.10 0.02 -0.18
CA TYR A 58 4.01 -0.17 1.27
C TYR A 58 5.21 -0.94 1.80
N HIS A 59 5.58 -2.05 1.16
CA HIS A 59 6.76 -2.83 1.52
C HIS A 59 8.06 -2.01 1.42
N MET A 60 8.23 -1.20 0.37
CA MET A 60 9.42 -0.37 0.23
C MET A 60 9.58 0.69 1.33
N ARG A 61 8.47 1.15 1.90
CA ARG A 61 8.46 2.17 2.96
C ARG A 61 8.65 1.62 4.36
N THR A 62 8.26 0.37 4.59
CA THR A 62 8.12 -0.22 5.92
C THR A 62 8.97 -1.48 6.12
N ALA A 63 9.55 -2.01 5.04
CA ALA A 63 10.25 -3.29 4.97
C ALA A 63 9.45 -4.52 5.47
N VAL A 64 8.15 -4.38 5.81
CA VAL A 64 7.38 -5.47 6.42
C VAL A 64 7.03 -6.58 5.42
N GLY A 65 6.92 -7.80 5.95
CA GLY A 65 6.49 -8.96 5.17
C GLY A 65 5.01 -8.90 4.73
N PRO A 66 4.58 -9.81 3.82
CA PRO A 66 3.23 -9.78 3.23
C PRO A 66 2.08 -9.92 4.26
N GLY A 67 2.32 -10.57 5.40
CA GLY A 67 1.32 -10.71 6.47
C GLY A 67 1.04 -9.41 7.25
N LEU A 68 1.92 -8.41 7.16
CA LEU A 68 1.77 -7.08 7.76
C LEU A 68 1.53 -6.00 6.72
N ASN A 69 1.36 -6.38 5.45
CA ASN A 69 1.06 -5.44 4.39
C ASN A 69 -0.47 -5.32 4.22
N PRO A 70 -1.09 -4.16 4.46
CA PRO A 70 -2.54 -3.99 4.37
C PRO A 70 -3.13 -4.27 2.98
N PHE A 71 -2.31 -4.26 1.93
CA PHE A 71 -2.72 -4.60 0.57
C PHE A 71 -2.60 -6.09 0.24
N LEU A 72 -2.06 -6.92 1.14
CA LEU A 72 -1.88 -8.36 0.91
C LEU A 72 -2.57 -9.21 2.00
N ALA A 73 -2.54 -8.76 3.25
CA ALA A 73 -3.10 -9.49 4.38
C ALA A 73 -4.64 -9.63 4.28
N GLU A 74 -5.18 -10.80 4.61
CA GLU A 74 -6.63 -11.03 4.62
C GLU A 74 -7.31 -10.15 5.69
N ASP A 75 -6.82 -10.18 6.94
CA ASP A 75 -7.34 -9.39 8.06
C ASP A 75 -6.52 -8.11 8.30
N PHE A 76 -6.50 -7.24 7.28
CA PHE A 76 -5.67 -6.03 7.31
C PHE A 76 -5.99 -5.05 8.43
N ARG A 77 -7.22 -5.09 8.97
CA ARG A 77 -7.68 -4.17 10.03
C ARG A 77 -7.00 -4.40 11.37
N ARG A 78 -6.38 -5.58 11.56
CA ARG A 78 -5.63 -5.91 12.79
C ARG A 78 -4.20 -5.39 12.78
N ILE A 79 -3.71 -4.96 11.62
CA ILE A 79 -2.36 -4.40 11.46
C ILE A 79 -2.40 -2.98 11.99
N ASP A 80 -1.44 -2.60 12.83
CA ASP A 80 -1.20 -1.20 13.19
C ASP A 80 -0.19 -0.61 12.20
N PRO A 81 -0.59 0.26 11.27
CA PRO A 81 0.32 0.84 10.28
C PRO A 81 1.44 1.65 10.93
N ARG A 82 1.19 2.31 12.06
CA ARG A 82 2.20 3.15 12.74
C ARG A 82 3.39 2.33 13.19
N GLN A 83 3.13 1.13 13.72
CA GLN A 83 4.18 0.19 14.12
C GLN A 83 5.00 -0.35 12.94
N CYS A 84 4.49 -0.25 11.71
CA CYS A 84 5.20 -0.68 10.51
C CYS A 84 6.14 0.40 9.96
N PHE A 85 5.93 1.67 10.29
CA PHE A 85 6.81 2.79 9.92
C PHE A 85 7.89 3.08 10.95
N ASP A 86 7.79 2.45 12.13
CA ASP A 86 8.74 2.63 13.22
C ASP A 86 9.94 1.71 12.97
N ASP A 87 10.93 2.20 12.20
CA ASP A 87 12.18 1.50 11.88
C ASP A 87 13.12 1.35 13.10
N GLY A 88 12.62 1.55 14.32
CA GLY A 88 13.41 1.52 15.54
C GLY A 88 14.41 2.68 15.55
N ASP A 89 13.97 3.85 16.02
CA ASP A 89 14.86 4.72 16.78
C ASP A 89 15.21 4.00 18.12
N GLU A 90 15.97 2.92 18.04
CA GLU A 90 16.82 2.48 19.15
C GLU A 90 18.05 3.40 19.14
N ASP A 91 17.96 4.47 19.92
CA ASP A 91 19.03 5.27 20.52
C ASP A 91 20.35 5.41 19.71
N ALA A 92 20.60 6.61 19.17
CA ALA A 92 21.94 7.10 18.83
C ALA A 92 22.17 8.52 19.37
#